data_AF-A0A953SG72-F1
#
_entry.id   AF-A0A953SG72-F1
#
_cell.length_a   1.000
_cell.length_b   1.000
_cell.length_c   1.000
_cell.angle_alpha   90.00
_cell.angle_beta   90.00
_cell.angle_gamma   90.00
#
_symmetry.space_group_name_H-M   'P 1'
#
loop_
_entity.id
_entity.type
_entity.pdbx_description
1 polymer ?
#
loop_
_entity_poly.entity_id
_entity_poly.type
_entity_poly.pdbx_seq_one_letter_code
_entity_poly.pdbx_strand_id
1 'polypeptide(L)'
;MTSDELSEPAPNRVCCARCGYALDGLDAGSPCPECGVVTPEPDHVPERVRCVACDYSLVGLPCGSVCPECGVGVRWSLRGPLLEHRDPDYVCRLARGAGWICHSILVWVVLVVAVIAAGVVIPFATRTGGGLGGGAAQAITLCLGWLVAGVYLTHFWGWWLFTTPDVGLGSGAAGDGARRAARAGIQVGAVSHVASTILASLASAVTGSG
;
A
#
# COMPACT_ATOMS: atom_id res chain seq x y z
N MET A 1 -10.24 -39.52 22.97
CA MET A 1 -10.54 -39.61 21.53
C MET A 1 -12.05 -39.60 21.38
N THR A 2 -12.64 -38.41 21.49
CA THR A 2 -14.04 -38.13 21.20
C THR A 2 -14.00 -36.94 20.28
N SER A 3 -14.29 -37.20 19.02
CA SER A 3 -14.50 -36.24 17.95
C SER A 3 -15.78 -35.46 18.27
N ASP A 4 -15.64 -34.41 19.07
CA ASP A 4 -16.58 -33.29 19.06
C ASP A 4 -16.34 -32.53 17.74
N GLU A 5 -17.07 -32.95 16.70
CA GLU A 5 -17.38 -32.11 15.55
C GLU A 5 -18.08 -30.86 16.07
N LEU A 6 -17.29 -29.82 16.31
CA LEU A 6 -17.76 -28.45 16.39
C LEU A 6 -18.48 -28.15 15.07
N SER A 7 -19.80 -28.36 15.07
CA SER A 7 -20.76 -27.86 14.10
C SER A 7 -20.41 -26.40 13.80
N GLU A 8 -19.70 -26.16 12.69
CA GLU A 8 -19.54 -24.82 12.15
C GLU A 8 -20.96 -24.26 11.97
N PRO A 9 -21.28 -23.10 12.58
CA PRO A 9 -22.59 -22.51 12.42
C PRO A 9 -22.82 -22.32 10.92
N ALA A 10 -23.87 -22.96 10.40
CA ALA A 10 -24.19 -22.93 8.98
C ALA A 10 -24.15 -21.47 8.49
N PRO A 11 -23.45 -21.19 7.37
CA PRO A 11 -23.40 -19.84 6.81
C PRO A 11 -24.83 -19.33 6.69
N ASN A 12 -25.05 -18.08 7.10
CA ASN A 12 -26.34 -17.42 7.22
C ASN A 12 -27.14 -17.52 5.90
N ARG A 13 -27.85 -18.63 5.68
CA ARG A 13 -28.55 -18.93 4.43
C ARG A 13 -29.74 -18.01 4.32
N VAL A 14 -29.77 -17.24 3.24
CA VAL A 14 -30.88 -16.34 2.97
C VAL A 14 -31.99 -17.16 2.34
N CYS A 15 -33.04 -17.44 3.09
CA CYS A 15 -34.21 -18.16 2.57
C CYS A 15 -35.33 -17.17 2.20
N CYS A 16 -36.12 -17.49 1.17
CA CYS A 16 -37.30 -16.71 0.82
C CYS A 16 -38.29 -16.70 1.98
N ALA A 17 -38.66 -15.51 2.46
CA ALA A 17 -39.59 -15.34 3.58
C ALA A 17 -41.00 -15.90 3.32
N ARG A 18 -41.36 -16.14 2.05
CA ARG A 18 -42.69 -16.66 1.67
C ARG A 18 -42.74 -18.19 1.53
N CYS A 19 -41.78 -18.79 0.84
CA CYS A 19 -41.81 -20.24 0.54
C CYS A 19 -40.67 -21.04 1.18
N GLY A 20 -39.69 -20.39 1.82
CA GLY A 20 -38.55 -21.07 2.43
C GLY A 20 -37.48 -21.56 1.44
N TYR A 21 -37.62 -21.28 0.14
CA TYR A 21 -36.61 -21.62 -0.86
C TYR A 21 -35.27 -20.93 -0.57
N ALA A 22 -34.17 -21.66 -0.62
CA ALA A 22 -32.82 -21.12 -0.41
C ALA A 22 -32.42 -20.22 -1.58
N LEU A 23 -32.06 -18.97 -1.29
CA LEU A 23 -31.71 -17.97 -2.32
C LEU A 23 -30.22 -17.91 -2.60
N ASP A 24 -29.46 -18.90 -2.13
CA ASP A 24 -28.02 -18.98 -2.33
C ASP A 24 -27.72 -19.09 -3.83
N GLY A 25 -26.96 -18.13 -4.37
CA GLY A 25 -26.55 -18.10 -5.79
C GLY A 25 -27.51 -17.36 -6.73
N LEU A 26 -28.57 -16.73 -6.23
CA LEU A 26 -29.43 -15.83 -7.01
C LEU A 26 -28.96 -14.36 -6.89
N ASP A 27 -29.11 -13.58 -7.96
CA ASP A 27 -28.80 -12.14 -7.93
C ASP A 27 -29.69 -11.41 -6.91
N ALA A 28 -29.14 -10.44 -6.19
CA ALA A 28 -29.88 -9.66 -5.21
C ALA A 28 -31.06 -8.93 -5.88
N GLY A 29 -32.27 -9.09 -5.33
CA GLY A 29 -33.50 -8.52 -5.90
C GLY A 29 -34.08 -9.31 -7.08
N SER A 30 -33.52 -10.47 -7.45
CA SER A 30 -34.19 -11.37 -8.38
C SER A 30 -35.49 -11.94 -7.75
N PRO A 31 -36.53 -12.19 -8.56
CA PRO A 31 -37.73 -12.84 -8.07
C PRO A 31 -37.41 -14.29 -7.66
N CYS A 32 -37.94 -14.71 -6.51
CA CYS A 32 -37.79 -16.09 -6.06
C CYS A 32 -38.37 -17.06 -7.12
N PRO A 33 -37.62 -18.09 -7.56
CA PRO A 33 -38.04 -18.97 -8.65
C PRO A 33 -39.29 -19.79 -8.33
N GLU A 34 -39.56 -20.07 -7.04
CA GLU A 34 -40.72 -20.86 -6.63
C GLU A 34 -41.99 -20.04 -6.47
N CYS A 35 -41.90 -18.81 -5.95
CA CYS A 35 -43.10 -18.03 -5.59
C CYS A 35 -43.24 -16.69 -6.31
N GLY A 36 -42.25 -16.29 -7.12
CA GLY A 36 -42.25 -15.06 -7.90
C GLY A 36 -42.14 -13.76 -7.09
N VAL A 37 -42.03 -13.84 -5.76
CA VAL A 37 -41.83 -12.65 -4.92
C VAL A 37 -40.41 -12.16 -5.10
N VAL A 38 -40.29 -10.89 -5.52
CA VAL A 38 -39.02 -10.14 -5.46
C VAL A 38 -38.62 -10.08 -4.00
N THR A 39 -37.55 -10.77 -3.66
CA THR A 39 -37.05 -10.76 -2.30
C THR A 39 -36.59 -9.35 -2.00
N PRO A 40 -37.12 -8.69 -0.95
CA PRO A 40 -36.65 -7.37 -0.59
C PRO A 40 -35.15 -7.46 -0.35
N GLU A 41 -34.40 -6.54 -0.95
CA GLU A 41 -33.00 -6.31 -0.59
C GLU A 41 -32.94 -6.30 0.94
N PRO A 42 -32.03 -7.04 1.61
CA PRO A 42 -32.03 -7.17 3.05
C PRO A 42 -32.07 -5.77 3.67
N ASP A 43 -33.20 -5.44 4.31
CA ASP A 43 -33.47 -4.10 4.82
C ASP A 43 -32.51 -3.75 5.97
N HIS A 44 -31.88 -4.76 6.55
CA HIS A 44 -30.98 -4.63 7.68
C HIS A 44 -29.56 -5.07 7.30
N VAL A 45 -28.61 -4.37 7.90
CA VAL A 45 -27.18 -4.63 7.77
C VAL A 45 -26.82 -6.02 8.34
N PRO A 46 -26.06 -6.85 7.59
CA PRO A 46 -25.64 -8.18 8.06
C PRO A 46 -24.75 -8.10 9.30
N GLU A 47 -24.68 -9.21 10.04
CA GLU A 47 -23.85 -9.31 11.23
C GLU A 47 -22.38 -8.98 10.94
N ARG A 48 -21.75 -8.15 11.79
CA ARG A 48 -20.33 -7.70 11.76
C ARG A 48 -19.97 -6.50 10.87
N VAL A 49 -20.92 -5.79 10.28
CA VAL A 49 -20.57 -4.54 9.59
C VAL A 49 -20.37 -3.42 10.62
N ARG A 50 -19.25 -2.72 10.49
CA ARG A 50 -18.93 -1.53 11.27
C ARG A 50 -18.89 -0.30 10.38
N CYS A 51 -19.19 0.85 10.95
CA CYS A 51 -19.08 2.12 10.25
C CYS A 51 -17.63 2.36 9.85
N VAL A 52 -17.38 2.60 8.57
CA VAL A 52 -16.01 2.81 8.08
C VAL A 52 -15.38 4.12 8.54
N ALA A 53 -16.16 5.05 9.10
CA ALA A 53 -15.67 6.33 9.62
C ALA A 53 -15.38 6.31 11.13
N CYS A 54 -16.26 5.71 11.94
CA CYS A 54 -16.13 5.73 13.42
C CYS A 54 -16.05 4.34 14.08
N ASP A 55 -16.06 3.27 13.29
CA ASP A 55 -16.06 1.87 13.75
C ASP A 55 -17.29 1.44 14.58
N TYR A 56 -18.34 2.26 14.65
CA TYR A 56 -19.61 1.90 15.32
C TYR A 56 -20.27 0.69 14.66
N SER A 57 -20.79 -0.25 15.46
CA SER A 57 -21.51 -1.43 14.96
C SER A 57 -22.79 -1.01 14.23
N LEU A 58 -22.89 -1.35 12.94
CA LEU A 58 -24.08 -1.03 12.13
C LEU A 58 -25.13 -2.15 12.14
N VAL A 59 -24.91 -3.21 12.91
CA VAL A 59 -25.82 -4.37 12.99
C VAL A 59 -27.22 -3.91 13.40
N GLY A 60 -28.22 -4.33 12.62
CA GLY A 60 -29.63 -4.01 12.88
C GLY A 60 -30.08 -2.62 12.44
N LEU A 61 -29.18 -1.77 11.91
CA LEU A 61 -29.58 -0.52 11.28
C LEU A 61 -30.11 -0.78 9.85
N PRO A 62 -31.07 0.04 9.37
CA PRO A 62 -31.54 -0.05 8.00
C PRO A 62 -30.41 0.26 7.00
N CYS A 63 -30.33 -0.46 5.89
CA CYS A 63 -29.29 -0.25 4.88
C CYS A 63 -29.28 1.19 4.33
N GLY A 64 -30.46 1.85 4.29
CA GLY A 64 -30.62 3.24 3.85
C GLY A 64 -30.43 4.32 4.93
N SER A 65 -30.16 3.94 6.19
CA SER A 65 -29.99 4.92 7.27
C SER A 65 -28.59 5.55 7.29
N VAL A 66 -28.41 6.51 8.19
CA VAL A 66 -27.09 7.07 8.53
C VAL A 66 -26.59 6.48 9.84
N CYS A 67 -25.27 6.46 10.03
CA CYS A 67 -24.65 6.07 11.29
C CYS A 67 -25.01 7.09 12.39
N PRO A 68 -25.50 6.65 13.56
CA PRO A 68 -25.92 7.56 14.63
C PRO A 68 -24.76 8.36 15.25
N GLU A 69 -23.53 7.85 15.19
CA GLU A 69 -22.37 8.50 15.80
C GLU A 69 -21.74 9.58 14.92
N CYS A 70 -21.74 9.38 13.59
CA CYS A 70 -20.98 10.25 12.66
C CYS A 70 -21.78 10.75 11.46
N GLY A 71 -23.03 10.30 11.27
CA GLY A 71 -23.89 10.71 10.15
C GLY A 71 -23.53 10.12 8.79
N VAL A 72 -22.49 9.27 8.68
CA VAL A 72 -22.12 8.61 7.41
C VAL A 72 -23.18 7.60 6.99
N GLY A 73 -23.57 7.57 5.71
CA GLY A 73 -24.56 6.63 5.19
C GLY A 73 -24.14 5.17 5.34
N VAL A 74 -25.03 4.32 5.86
CA VAL A 74 -24.80 2.88 6.09
C VAL A 74 -24.39 2.16 4.81
N ARG A 75 -25.02 2.50 3.67
CA ARG A 75 -24.63 2.00 2.34
C ARG A 75 -23.15 2.16 2.02
N TRP A 76 -22.50 3.22 2.51
CA TRP A 76 -21.07 3.44 2.26
C TRP A 76 -20.19 2.45 3.03
N SER A 77 -20.61 2.07 4.24
CA SER A 77 -19.92 1.07 5.05
C SER A 77 -20.13 -0.36 4.53
N LEU A 78 -21.28 -0.63 3.91
CA LEU A 78 -21.61 -1.92 3.30
C LEU A 78 -20.77 -2.24 2.06
N ARG A 79 -20.31 -1.22 1.32
CA ARG A 79 -19.44 -1.40 0.13
C ARG A 79 -18.04 -1.91 0.47
N GLY A 80 -17.66 -1.91 1.75
CA GLY A 80 -16.36 -2.38 2.22
C GLY A 80 -15.20 -1.45 1.84
N PRO A 81 -13.96 -1.81 2.24
CA PRO A 81 -12.78 -0.98 2.02
C PRO A 81 -12.18 -1.10 0.60
N LEU A 82 -12.95 -1.55 -0.39
CA LEU A 82 -12.44 -1.78 -1.76
C LEU A 82 -12.00 -0.46 -2.42
N LEU A 83 -10.89 -0.52 -3.16
CA LEU A 83 -10.31 0.64 -3.86
C LEU A 83 -11.24 1.18 -4.97
N GLU A 84 -12.10 0.35 -5.56
CA GLU A 84 -13.03 0.75 -6.63
C GLU A 84 -14.09 1.77 -6.17
N HIS A 85 -14.40 1.80 -4.87
CA HIS A 85 -15.37 2.70 -4.28
C HIS A 85 -14.73 3.98 -3.72
N ARG A 86 -13.43 4.18 -3.93
CA ARG A 86 -12.69 5.35 -3.46
C ARG A 86 -12.75 6.47 -4.49
N ASP A 87 -12.47 7.68 -4.01
CA ASP A 87 -12.31 8.85 -4.86
C ASP A 87 -11.31 8.57 -6.00
N PRO A 88 -11.67 8.76 -7.28
CA PRO A 88 -10.79 8.45 -8.41
C PRO A 88 -9.46 9.22 -8.34
N ASP A 89 -9.45 10.44 -7.79
CA ASP A 89 -8.22 11.21 -7.61
C ASP A 89 -7.31 10.59 -6.54
N TYR A 90 -7.89 9.99 -5.49
CA TYR A 90 -7.14 9.18 -4.53
C TYR A 90 -6.51 7.94 -5.19
N VAL A 91 -7.27 7.19 -5.97
CA VAL A 91 -6.78 5.98 -6.66
C VAL A 91 -5.67 6.33 -7.66
N CYS A 92 -5.84 7.40 -8.45
CA CYS A 92 -4.81 7.89 -9.37
C CYS A 92 -3.51 8.27 -8.65
N ARG A 93 -3.59 8.94 -7.49
CA ARG A 93 -2.42 9.26 -6.66
C ARG A 93 -1.75 8.00 -6.14
N LEU A 94 -2.51 7.04 -5.62
CA LEU A 94 -2.00 5.78 -5.12
C LEU A 94 -1.28 4.98 -6.23
N ALA A 95 -1.90 4.87 -7.39
CA ALA A 95 -1.33 4.19 -8.57
C ALA A 95 -0.04 4.87 -9.05
N ARG A 96 -0.02 6.21 -9.10
CA ARG A 96 1.19 6.96 -9.46
C ARG A 96 2.31 6.75 -8.43
N GLY A 97 1.98 6.71 -7.14
CA GLY A 97 2.94 6.40 -6.07
C GLY A 97 3.54 5.02 -6.21
N ALA A 98 2.70 4.00 -6.44
CA ALA A 98 3.12 2.64 -6.72
C ALA A 98 4.03 2.55 -7.96
N GLY A 99 3.67 3.26 -9.04
CA GLY A 99 4.50 3.35 -10.25
C GLY A 99 5.90 3.89 -9.98
N TRP A 100 6.03 4.96 -9.19
CA TRP A 100 7.33 5.50 -8.77
C TRP A 100 8.14 4.50 -7.94
N ILE A 101 7.49 3.79 -7.01
CA ILE A 101 8.14 2.75 -6.20
C ILE A 101 8.68 1.64 -7.10
N CYS A 102 7.85 1.09 -8.01
CA CYS A 102 8.28 0.05 -8.94
C CYS A 102 9.44 0.52 -9.83
N HIS A 103 9.36 1.74 -10.37
CA HIS A 103 10.43 2.29 -11.21
C HIS A 103 11.74 2.47 -10.43
N SER A 104 11.67 2.99 -9.20
CA SER A 104 12.86 3.14 -8.35
C SER A 104 13.49 1.80 -7.98
N ILE A 105 12.70 0.75 -7.75
CA ILE A 105 13.20 -0.61 -7.49
C ILE A 105 13.93 -1.16 -8.73
N LEU A 106 13.38 -0.97 -9.94
CA LEU A 106 14.02 -1.40 -11.18
C LEU A 106 15.36 -0.68 -11.39
N VAL A 107 15.41 0.64 -11.20
CA VAL A 107 16.65 1.42 -11.31
C VAL A 107 17.65 0.98 -10.23
N TRP A 108 17.19 0.70 -9.01
CA TRP A 108 18.03 0.19 -7.93
C TRP A 108 18.70 -1.14 -8.28
N VAL A 109 17.96 -2.09 -8.84
CA VAL A 109 18.50 -3.39 -9.26
C VAL A 109 19.61 -3.20 -10.30
N VAL A 110 19.39 -2.36 -11.32
CA VAL A 110 20.39 -2.04 -12.34
C VAL A 110 21.64 -1.40 -11.71
N LEU A 111 21.43 -0.47 -10.77
CA LEU A 111 22.51 0.25 -10.12
C LEU A 111 23.36 -0.65 -9.21
N VAL A 112 22.73 -1.58 -8.49
CA VAL A 112 23.44 -2.60 -7.68
C VAL A 112 24.36 -3.44 -8.57
N VAL A 113 23.87 -3.90 -9.72
CA VAL A 113 24.69 -4.64 -10.68
C VAL A 113 25.85 -3.79 -11.18
N ALA A 114 25.62 -2.52 -11.52
CA ALA A 114 26.66 -1.61 -11.98
C ALA A 114 27.73 -1.35 -10.91
N VAL A 115 27.33 -1.17 -9.65
CA VAL A 115 28.24 -0.97 -8.50
C VAL A 115 29.09 -2.22 -8.26
N ILE A 116 28.49 -3.40 -8.28
CA ILE A 116 29.23 -4.67 -8.13
C ILE A 116 30.23 -4.83 -9.28
N ALA A 117 29.80 -4.61 -10.52
CA ALA A 117 30.66 -4.68 -11.69
C ALA A 117 31.83 -3.68 -11.59
N ALA A 118 31.57 -2.43 -11.22
CA ALA A 118 32.60 -1.42 -11.01
C ALA A 118 33.58 -1.83 -9.90
N GLY A 119 33.08 -2.36 -8.79
CA GLY A 119 33.88 -2.86 -7.67
C GLY A 119 34.80 -4.03 -8.01
N VAL A 120 34.47 -4.83 -9.04
CA VAL A 120 35.32 -5.91 -9.54
C VAL A 120 36.26 -5.44 -10.64
N VAL A 121 35.76 -4.68 -11.61
CA VAL A 121 36.51 -4.28 -12.82
C VAL A 121 37.57 -3.23 -12.51
N ILE A 122 37.26 -2.22 -11.67
CA ILE A 122 38.20 -1.13 -11.38
C ILE A 122 39.48 -1.63 -10.68
N PRO A 123 39.40 -2.43 -9.60
CA PRO A 123 40.62 -2.97 -8.97
C PRO A 123 41.40 -3.92 -9.88
N PHE A 124 40.72 -4.63 -10.77
CA PHE A 124 41.39 -5.50 -11.75
C PHE A 124 42.17 -4.68 -12.78
N ALA A 125 41.52 -3.69 -13.41
CA ALA A 125 42.13 -2.83 -14.43
C ALA A 125 43.33 -2.03 -13.90
N THR A 126 43.22 -1.53 -12.67
CA THR A 126 44.31 -0.80 -12.00
C THR A 126 45.53 -1.69 -11.73
N ARG A 127 45.34 -2.97 -11.39
CA ARG A 127 46.45 -3.93 -11.17
C ARG A 127 47.15 -4.35 -12.46
N THR A 128 46.43 -4.43 -13.58
CA THR A 128 46.99 -4.90 -14.87
C THR A 128 47.64 -3.79 -15.69
N GLY A 129 47.83 -2.59 -15.14
CA GLY A 129 48.34 -1.42 -15.87
C GLY A 129 47.36 -0.84 -16.89
N GLY A 130 46.08 -1.24 -16.81
CA GLY A 130 45.01 -0.81 -17.71
C GLY A 130 44.47 0.57 -17.36
N GLY A 131 45.31 1.61 -17.49
CA GLY A 131 44.96 2.99 -17.87
C GLY A 131 43.96 3.82 -17.05
N LEU A 132 43.15 3.27 -16.15
CA LEU A 132 42.27 4.05 -15.29
C LEU A 132 43.09 4.62 -14.13
N GLY A 133 43.59 5.84 -14.30
CA GLY A 133 44.26 6.57 -13.22
C GLY A 133 43.36 6.66 -11.98
N GLY A 134 43.97 6.68 -10.78
CA GLY A 134 43.24 6.66 -9.52
C GLY A 134 42.15 7.75 -9.40
N GLY A 135 42.38 8.92 -10.00
CA GLY A 135 41.38 10.00 -10.06
C GLY A 135 40.10 9.63 -10.83
N ALA A 136 40.22 8.88 -11.94
CA ALA A 136 39.05 8.46 -12.73
C ALA A 136 38.21 7.42 -11.97
N ALA A 137 38.86 6.47 -11.31
CA ALA A 137 38.20 5.49 -10.44
C ALA A 137 37.45 6.18 -9.28
N GLN A 138 38.07 7.18 -8.66
CA GLN A 138 37.45 7.98 -7.60
C GLN A 138 36.24 8.75 -8.12
N ALA A 139 36.36 9.41 -9.27
CA ALA A 139 35.26 10.14 -9.89
C ALA A 139 34.06 9.23 -10.20
N ILE A 140 34.30 8.05 -10.78
CA ILE A 140 33.24 7.06 -11.06
C ILE A 140 32.54 6.65 -9.77
N THR A 141 33.30 6.37 -8.71
CA THR A 141 32.74 5.98 -7.40
C THR A 141 31.84 7.07 -6.82
N LEU A 142 32.29 8.33 -6.87
CA LEU A 142 31.49 9.47 -6.41
C LEU A 142 30.23 9.65 -7.26
N CYS A 143 30.34 9.55 -8.60
CA CYS A 143 29.18 9.61 -9.50
C CYS A 143 28.15 8.53 -9.18
N LEU A 144 28.58 7.28 -8.96
CA LEU A 144 27.69 6.19 -8.56
C LEU A 144 27.02 6.45 -7.22
N GLY A 145 27.75 7.02 -6.24
CA GLY A 145 27.18 7.42 -4.94
C GLY A 145 26.07 8.47 -5.07
N TRP A 146 26.24 9.46 -5.94
CA TRP A 146 25.21 10.47 -6.21
C TRP A 146 24.01 9.90 -6.98
N LEU A 147 24.24 8.98 -7.92
CA LEU A 147 23.16 8.25 -8.59
C LEU A 147 22.33 7.44 -7.58
N VAL A 148 22.99 6.73 -6.67
CA VAL A 148 22.33 6.02 -5.55
C VAL A 148 21.47 6.98 -4.73
N ALA A 149 22.02 8.13 -4.33
CA ALA A 149 21.27 9.13 -3.58
C ALA A 149 20.03 9.62 -4.35
N GLY A 150 20.15 9.86 -5.66
CA GLY A 150 19.03 10.23 -6.53
C GLY A 150 17.92 9.17 -6.55
N VAL A 151 18.27 7.88 -6.65
CA VAL A 151 17.30 6.78 -6.59
C VAL A 151 16.55 6.79 -5.25
N TYR A 152 17.25 6.99 -4.14
CA TYR A 152 16.62 7.10 -2.82
C TYR A 152 15.60 8.24 -2.74
N LEU A 153 15.89 9.40 -3.35
CA LEU A 153 14.94 10.51 -3.39
C LEU A 153 13.69 10.16 -4.20
N THR A 154 13.83 9.48 -5.34
CA THR A 154 12.66 9.01 -6.12
C THR A 154 11.85 7.95 -5.38
N HIS A 155 12.51 7.04 -4.66
CA HIS A 155 11.86 6.04 -3.83
C HIS A 155 11.10 6.70 -2.68
N PHE A 156 11.72 7.66 -2.00
CA PHE A 156 11.08 8.48 -0.97
C PHE A 156 9.83 9.18 -1.49
N TRP A 157 9.92 9.81 -2.67
CA TRP A 157 8.77 10.48 -3.29
C TRP A 157 7.64 9.51 -3.63
N GLY A 158 7.96 8.32 -4.15
CA GLY A 158 6.98 7.28 -4.44
C GLY A 158 6.21 6.84 -3.19
N TRP A 159 6.93 6.59 -2.10
CA TRP A 159 6.32 6.23 -0.82
C TRP A 159 5.53 7.36 -0.16
N TRP A 160 6.00 8.60 -0.29
CA TRP A 160 5.25 9.76 0.19
C TRP A 160 3.87 9.83 -0.46
N LEU A 161 3.82 9.67 -1.79
CA LEU A 161 2.59 9.66 -2.55
C LEU A 161 1.71 8.44 -2.21
N PHE A 162 2.32 7.25 -2.12
CA PHE A 162 1.62 5.99 -1.78
C PHE A 162 0.98 6.03 -0.39
N THR A 163 1.61 6.69 0.58
CA THR A 163 1.10 6.80 1.95
C THR A 163 0.21 8.01 2.20
N THR A 164 -0.23 8.73 1.16
CA THR A 164 -1.16 9.88 1.29
C THR A 164 -2.46 9.42 1.95
N PRO A 165 -2.95 10.10 3.01
CA PRO A 165 -4.25 9.78 3.62
C PRO A 165 -5.38 9.92 2.61
N ASP A 166 -6.38 9.04 2.70
CA ASP A 166 -7.63 9.21 1.95
C ASP A 166 -8.46 10.29 2.66
N VAL A 167 -8.73 11.40 1.97
CA VAL A 167 -9.52 12.51 2.51
C VAL A 167 -10.95 12.09 2.86
N GLY A 168 -11.46 11.01 2.24
CA GLY A 168 -12.82 10.50 2.48
C GLY A 168 -12.99 9.73 3.79
N LEU A 169 -11.91 9.34 4.48
CA LEU A 169 -12.00 8.54 5.71
C LEU A 169 -11.96 9.36 7.00
N GLY A 170 -11.74 10.68 6.91
CA GLY A 170 -11.53 11.52 8.09
C GLY A 170 -10.22 11.21 8.84
N SER A 171 -9.91 12.02 9.85
CA SER A 171 -8.73 11.81 10.71
C SER A 171 -8.99 10.68 11.71
N GLY A 172 -8.06 9.74 11.87
CA GLY A 172 -8.18 8.65 12.84
C GLY A 172 -8.62 7.32 12.25
N ALA A 173 -8.67 7.21 10.93
CA ALA A 173 -8.98 5.97 10.24
C ALA A 173 -7.98 4.85 10.60
N ALA A 174 -8.48 3.62 10.66
CA ALA A 174 -7.64 2.44 10.83
C ALA A 174 -6.50 2.45 9.80
N GLY A 175 -5.25 2.49 10.28
CA GLY A 175 -4.05 2.52 9.43
C GLY A 175 -3.27 3.84 9.43
N ASP A 176 -3.77 4.92 10.03
CA ASP A 176 -3.02 6.18 10.15
C ASP A 176 -1.67 6.00 10.88
N GLY A 177 -1.64 5.14 11.91
CA GLY A 177 -0.42 4.78 12.63
C GLY A 177 0.63 4.12 11.72
N ALA A 178 0.22 3.15 10.90
CA ALA A 178 1.10 2.46 9.97
C ALA A 178 1.66 3.42 8.90
N ARG A 179 0.85 4.34 8.38
CA ARG A 179 1.29 5.36 7.41
C ARG A 179 2.33 6.30 8.02
N ARG A 180 2.11 6.76 9.25
CA ARG A 180 3.07 7.61 9.98
C ARG A 180 4.39 6.88 10.23
N ALA A 181 4.33 5.63 10.68
CA ALA A 181 5.51 4.81 10.90
C ALA A 181 6.30 4.58 9.60
N ALA A 182 5.61 4.27 8.50
CA ALA A 182 6.24 4.13 7.18
C ALA A 182 6.95 5.40 6.74
N ARG A 183 6.29 6.56 6.84
CA ARG A 183 6.91 7.86 6.49
C ARG A 183 8.14 8.15 7.34
N ALA A 184 8.06 7.93 8.65
CA ALA A 184 9.19 8.15 9.55
C ALA A 184 10.39 7.25 9.19
N GLY A 185 10.15 5.95 8.96
CA GLY A 185 11.22 5.01 8.60
C GLY A 185 11.92 5.41 7.29
N ILE A 186 11.17 5.83 6.28
CA ILE A 186 11.72 6.20 4.98
C ILE A 186 12.45 7.54 5.05
N GLN A 187 11.96 8.51 5.84
CA GLN A 187 12.67 9.76 6.10
C GLN A 187 14.03 9.50 6.76
N VAL A 188 14.08 8.66 7.79
CA VAL A 188 15.32 8.29 8.48
C VAL A 188 16.29 7.61 7.50
N GLY A 189 15.80 6.66 6.70
CA GLY A 189 16.62 5.98 5.70
C GLY A 189 17.19 6.93 4.63
N ALA A 190 16.35 7.80 4.07
CA ALA A 190 16.76 8.75 3.04
C ALA A 190 17.80 9.76 3.58
N VAL A 191 17.54 10.34 4.77
CA VAL A 191 18.47 11.29 5.41
C VAL A 191 19.80 10.62 5.73
N SER A 192 19.77 9.42 6.32
CA SER A 192 20.98 8.66 6.62
C SER A 192 21.81 8.42 5.37
N HIS A 193 21.18 8.03 4.26
CA HIS A 193 21.92 7.73 3.03
C HIS A 193 22.54 8.98 2.39
N VAL A 194 21.79 10.07 2.30
CA VAL A 194 22.28 11.34 1.76
C VAL A 194 23.42 11.88 2.60
N ALA A 195 23.30 11.84 3.93
CA ALA A 195 24.36 12.27 4.84
C ALA A 195 25.64 11.45 4.64
N SER A 196 25.55 10.13 4.54
CA SER A 196 26.70 9.26 4.26
C SER A 196 27.37 9.59 2.92
N THR A 197 26.60 9.84 1.86
CA THR A 197 27.15 10.21 0.54
C THR A 197 27.88 11.55 0.57
N ILE A 198 27.34 12.54 1.28
CA ILE A 198 27.98 13.85 1.47
C ILE A 198 29.30 13.69 2.24
N LEU A 199 29.29 12.97 3.35
CA LEU A 199 30.48 12.75 4.17
C LEU A 199 31.58 12.01 3.37
N ALA A 200 31.22 10.99 2.59
CA ALA A 200 32.17 10.28 1.73
C ALA A 200 32.76 11.20 0.65
N SER A 201 31.95 12.09 0.08
CA SER A 201 32.41 13.07 -0.91
C SER A 201 33.37 14.09 -0.30
N LEU A 202 33.06 14.60 0.90
CA LEU A 202 33.93 15.54 1.63
C LEU A 202 35.26 14.89 2.03
N ALA A 203 35.21 13.67 2.57
CA ALA A 203 36.41 12.93 2.94
C ALA A 203 37.33 12.70 1.73
N SER A 204 36.75 12.39 0.57
CA SER A 204 37.49 12.22 -0.70
C SER A 204 38.14 13.51 -1.17
N ALA A 205 37.48 14.66 -0.99
CA ALA A 205 38.03 15.97 -1.37
C ALA A 205 39.22 16.37 -0.50
N VAL A 206 39.19 16.01 0.80
CA VAL A 206 40.30 16.31 1.73
C VAL A 206 41.53 15.47 1.39
N THR A 207 41.38 14.17 1.11
CA THR A 207 42.51 13.28 0.84
C THR A 207 43.13 13.44 -0.54
N GLY A 208 42.36 13.90 -1.54
CA GLY A 208 42.84 14.08 -2.91
C GLY A 208 43.65 15.36 -3.17
N SER A 209 43.93 16.17 -2.15
CA SER A 209 44.64 17.45 -2.28
C SER A 209 46.15 17.40 -1.96
N GLY A 210 46.71 16.22 -1.72
CA GLY A 210 48.15 15.98 -1.50
C GLY A 210 48.77 15.10 -2.58
#